data_AF-A0A2D5IF18-F1
#
_entry.id   AF-A0A2D5IF18-F1
#
_cell.length_a   1.000
_cell.length_b   1.000
_cell.length_c   1.000
_cell.angle_alpha   90.00
_cell.angle_beta   90.00
_cell.angle_gamma   90.00
#
_symmetry.space_group_name_H-M   'P 1'
#
loop_
_entity.id
_entity.type
_entity.pdbx_description
1 polymer ?
#
loop_
_entity_poly.entity_id
_entity_poly.type
_entity_poly.pdbx_seq_one_letter_code
_entity_poly.pdbx_strand_id
1 'polypeptide(L)'
;MAVKRKGKKRDSRLKRAGVSGFNKPKRTPGHAKKSHIVVAKVGMKVKTIRFGQQGAKTAGKPKAGESEAMKRKRASFKARHRKNIAKGKMSAAYWADKVKW
;
A
#
# COMPACT_ATOMS: atom_id res chain seq x y z
N MET A 1 13.56 -16.05 38.09
CA MET A 1 14.21 -15.07 37.18
C MET A 1 13.23 -14.66 36.08
N ALA A 2 12.68 -13.46 36.14
CA ALA A 2 11.76 -12.95 35.11
C ALA A 2 12.56 -12.47 33.89
N VAL A 3 12.50 -13.20 32.78
CA VAL A 3 13.18 -12.84 31.53
C VAL A 3 12.53 -11.58 30.98
N LYS A 4 13.11 -10.41 31.28
CA LYS A 4 12.71 -9.10 30.78
C LYS A 4 12.75 -9.16 29.25
N ARG A 5 11.58 -9.35 28.61
CA ARG A 5 11.42 -9.32 27.15
C ARG A 5 11.87 -7.95 26.66
N LYS A 6 13.14 -7.84 26.24
CA LYS A 6 13.76 -6.65 25.66
C LYS A 6 12.85 -6.20 24.51
N GLY A 7 12.04 -5.17 24.76
CA GLY A 7 11.01 -4.70 23.85
C GLY A 7 11.63 -4.56 22.46
N LYS A 8 11.15 -5.35 21.51
CA LYS A 8 11.74 -5.48 20.18
C LYS A 8 11.79 -4.08 19.57
N LYS A 9 12.97 -3.45 19.54
CA LYS A 9 13.14 -2.10 18.98
C LYS A 9 12.43 -2.10 17.63
N ARG A 10 11.52 -1.14 17.41
CA ARG A 10 10.79 -1.02 16.14
C ARG A 10 11.81 -1.07 15.01
N ASP A 11 11.58 -1.95 14.04
CA ASP A 11 12.45 -2.12 12.88
C ASP A 11 12.78 -0.75 12.27
N SER A 12 14.07 -0.49 12.03
CA SER A 12 14.56 0.82 11.58
C SER A 12 13.90 1.26 10.27
N ARG A 13 13.47 0.32 9.42
CA ARG A 13 12.73 0.59 8.18
C ARG A 13 11.33 1.15 8.46
N LEU A 14 10.67 0.67 9.52
CA LEU A 14 9.36 1.19 9.95
C LEU A 14 9.49 2.62 10.47
N LYS A 15 10.52 2.89 11.29
CA LYS A 15 10.81 4.24 11.79
C LYS A 15 11.10 5.21 10.65
N ARG A 16 11.97 4.83 9.70
CA ARG A 16 12.33 5.66 8.54
C ARG A 16 11.15 5.94 7.60
N ALA A 17 10.33 4.93 7.33
CA ALA A 17 9.11 5.10 6.54
C ALA A 17 7.99 5.82 7.32
N GLY A 18 8.12 5.91 8.64
CA GLY A 18 7.13 6.49 9.55
C GLY A 18 5.80 5.74 9.57
N VAL A 19 5.80 4.43 9.28
CA VAL A 19 4.60 3.58 9.28
C VAL A 19 4.41 2.92 10.66
N SER A 20 3.17 2.64 11.04
CA SER A 20 2.85 2.04 12.33
C SER A 20 3.26 0.57 12.46
N GLY A 21 3.45 -0.13 11.33
CA GLY A 21 3.87 -1.52 11.31
C GLY A 21 4.06 -2.05 9.88
N PHE A 22 4.51 -3.30 9.78
CA PHE A 22 4.58 -3.99 8.49
C PHE A 22 3.19 -4.15 7.87
N ASN A 23 3.10 -4.02 6.55
CA ASN A 23 1.85 -4.16 5.80
C ASN A 23 0.75 -3.16 6.21
N LYS A 24 1.11 -2.08 6.93
CA LYS A 24 0.22 -0.98 7.31
C LYS A 24 0.56 0.28 6.49
N PRO A 25 -0.09 0.50 5.34
CA PRO A 25 0.18 1.66 4.50
C PRO A 25 -0.25 2.96 5.20
N LYS A 26 0.42 4.06 4.87
CA LYS A 26 0.00 5.41 5.27
C LYS A 26 0.06 6.40 4.10
N ARG A 27 -0.66 7.51 4.23
CA ARG A 27 -0.55 8.65 3.31
C ARG A 27 0.77 9.40 3.48
N THR A 28 1.28 9.94 2.39
CA THR A 28 2.49 10.77 2.36
C THR A 28 2.22 12.06 1.59
N PRO A 29 1.56 13.06 2.20
CA PRO A 29 1.22 14.31 1.52
C PRO A 29 2.45 15.08 1.04
N GLY A 30 3.52 15.12 1.84
CA GLY A 30 4.77 15.82 1.48
C GLY A 30 5.67 15.12 0.45
N HIS A 31 5.23 14.02 -0.17
CA HIS A 31 6.03 13.37 -1.22
C HIS A 31 5.55 13.81 -2.60
N ALA A 32 6.49 14.32 -3.43
CA ALA A 32 6.20 14.95 -4.72
C ALA A 32 5.33 14.09 -5.66
N LYS A 33 5.68 12.80 -5.85
CA LYS A 33 5.04 11.95 -6.88
C LYS A 33 4.09 10.87 -6.37
N LYS A 34 4.22 10.46 -5.10
CA LYS A 34 3.58 9.26 -4.55
C LYS A 34 2.72 9.62 -3.36
N SER A 35 1.49 9.10 -3.34
CA SER A 35 0.52 9.45 -2.29
C SER A 35 0.62 8.58 -1.05
N HIS A 36 1.20 7.38 -1.13
CA HIS A 36 1.27 6.44 -0.03
C HIS A 36 2.63 5.74 0.07
N ILE A 37 2.92 5.25 1.28
CA ILE A 37 4.06 4.38 1.58
C ILE A 37 3.62 3.20 2.44
N VAL A 38 4.26 2.05 2.24
CA VAL A 38 4.12 0.86 3.09
C VAL A 38 5.47 0.16 3.21
N VAL A 39 5.74 -0.42 4.38
CA VAL A 39 6.82 -1.39 4.53
C VAL A 39 6.18 -2.77 4.46
N ALA A 40 6.23 -3.39 3.29
CA ALA A 40 5.66 -4.70 3.05
C ALA A 40 6.54 -5.80 3.64
N LYS A 41 5.92 -6.85 4.18
CA LYS A 41 6.60 -8.05 4.69
C LYS A 41 5.87 -9.32 4.30
N VAL A 42 6.59 -10.28 3.73
CA VAL A 42 6.14 -11.64 3.42
C VAL A 42 7.26 -12.60 3.82
N GLY A 43 7.00 -13.46 4.81
CA GLY A 43 8.04 -14.29 5.43
C GLY A 43 9.20 -13.43 5.94
N MET A 44 10.41 -13.72 5.45
CA MET A 44 11.63 -12.95 5.76
C MET A 44 11.86 -11.75 4.85
N LYS A 45 11.15 -11.65 3.71
CA LYS A 45 11.33 -10.58 2.73
C LYS A 45 10.62 -9.32 3.19
N VAL A 46 11.36 -8.21 3.25
CA VAL A 46 10.86 -6.88 3.62
C VAL A 46 11.17 -5.90 2.50
N LYS A 47 10.18 -5.12 2.09
CA LYS A 47 10.33 -4.10 1.04
C LYS A 47 9.58 -2.83 1.39
N THR A 48 10.26 -1.69 1.35
CA THR A 48 9.60 -0.39 1.43
C THR A 48 9.10 0.01 0.05
N ILE A 49 7.80 0.29 -0.05
CA ILE A 49 7.12 0.55 -1.32
C ILE A 49 6.37 1.88 -1.19
N ARG A 50 6.68 2.83 -2.08
CA ARG A 50 5.85 4.02 -2.32
C ARG A 50 4.93 3.76 -3.51
N PHE A 51 3.63 4.02 -3.35
CA PHE A 51 2.63 3.67 -4.36
C PHE A 51 1.52 4.72 -4.46
N GLY A 52 0.75 4.63 -5.55
CA GLY A 52 -0.26 5.61 -5.93
C GLY A 52 0.34 6.93 -6.42
N GLN A 53 -0.25 7.54 -7.43
CA GLN A 53 0.15 8.87 -7.90
C GLN A 53 -0.40 9.94 -6.93
N GLN A 54 0.38 11.00 -6.68
CA GLN A 54 -0.09 12.16 -5.92
C GLN A 54 -1.14 12.93 -6.74
N GLY A 55 -2.20 13.46 -6.12
CA GLY A 55 -3.26 14.22 -6.79
C GLY A 55 -4.21 13.40 -7.68
N ALA A 56 -3.94 12.12 -7.93
CA ALA A 56 -4.78 11.29 -8.79
C ALA A 56 -6.13 10.95 -8.15
N LYS A 57 -7.20 11.36 -8.82
CA LYS A 57 -8.60 10.99 -8.55
C LYS A 57 -8.85 9.57 -9.08
N THR A 58 -8.78 8.58 -8.20
CA THR A 58 -9.07 7.17 -8.55
C THR A 58 -10.54 6.84 -8.33
N ALA A 59 -11.01 5.71 -8.89
CA ALA A 59 -12.39 5.26 -8.69
C ALA A 59 -12.69 4.95 -7.21
N GLY A 60 -11.66 4.71 -6.40
CA GLY A 60 -11.81 4.30 -5.02
C GLY A 60 -12.34 2.87 -4.93
N LYS A 61 -12.59 2.44 -3.69
CA LYS A 61 -13.25 1.17 -3.43
C LYS A 61 -14.67 1.16 -4.02
N PRO A 62 -15.18 -0.02 -4.46
CA PRO A 62 -16.57 -0.17 -4.88
C PRO A 62 -17.52 0.37 -3.82
N LYS A 63 -18.52 1.13 -4.25
CA LYS A 63 -19.59 1.67 -3.40
C LYS A 63 -20.93 1.53 -4.11
N ALA A 64 -22.00 1.34 -3.33
CA ALA A 64 -23.35 1.29 -3.88
C ALA A 64 -23.69 2.60 -4.60
N GLY A 65 -24.38 2.50 -5.74
CA GLY A 65 -24.75 3.67 -6.56
C GLY A 65 -23.58 4.34 -7.29
N GLU A 66 -22.41 3.70 -7.41
CA GLU A 66 -21.33 4.27 -8.22
C GLU A 66 -21.65 4.26 -9.72
N SER A 67 -21.19 5.30 -10.42
CA SER A 67 -21.39 5.41 -11.87
C SER A 67 -20.65 4.31 -12.63
N GLU A 68 -21.23 3.88 -13.75
CA GLU A 68 -20.60 2.92 -14.67
C GLU A 68 -19.20 3.37 -15.12
N ALA A 69 -18.98 4.69 -15.25
CA ALA A 69 -17.66 5.25 -15.54
C ALA A 69 -16.61 4.90 -14.46
N MET A 70 -16.97 4.91 -13.17
CA MET A 70 -16.06 4.53 -12.08
C MET A 70 -15.78 3.03 -12.07
N LYS A 71 -16.80 2.21 -12.31
CA LYS A 71 -16.66 0.74 -12.45
C LYS A 71 -15.69 0.40 -13.60
N ARG A 72 -15.89 1.01 -14.77
CA ARG A 72 -15.02 0.83 -15.95
C ARG A 72 -13.58 1.31 -15.70
N LYS A 73 -13.40 2.46 -15.04
CA LYS A 73 -12.06 2.95 -14.65
C LYS A 73 -11.34 1.96 -13.73
N ARG A 74 -12.05 1.38 -12.76
CA ARG A 74 -11.50 0.34 -11.86
C ARG A 74 -11.15 -0.92 -12.63
N ALA A 75 -12.05 -1.42 -13.48
CA ALA A 75 -11.83 -2.60 -14.31
C ALA A 75 -10.60 -2.41 -15.22
N SER A 76 -10.46 -1.26 -15.87
CA SER A 76 -9.30 -0.92 -16.71
C SER A 76 -7.99 -0.89 -15.92
N PHE A 77 -7.98 -0.36 -14.69
CA PHE A 77 -6.80 -0.42 -13.83
C PHE A 77 -6.42 -1.88 -13.52
N LYS A 78 -7.39 -2.69 -13.09
CA LYS A 78 -7.17 -4.11 -12.76
C LYS A 78 -6.69 -4.90 -13.97
N ALA A 79 -7.27 -4.69 -15.14
CA ALA A 79 -6.88 -5.36 -16.38
C ALA A 79 -5.42 -5.05 -16.78
N ARG A 80 -5.02 -3.76 -16.72
CA ARG A 80 -3.66 -3.33 -17.05
C ARG A 80 -2.62 -3.79 -16.05
N HIS A 81 -2.98 -3.91 -14.77
CA HIS A 81 -2.03 -4.24 -13.70
C HIS A 81 -2.16 -5.66 -13.15
N ARG A 82 -3.01 -6.51 -13.74
CA ARG A 82 -3.31 -7.88 -13.26
C ARG A 82 -2.06 -8.68 -12.85
N LYS A 83 -1.04 -8.71 -13.71
CA LYS A 83 0.21 -9.46 -13.47
C LYS A 83 0.97 -8.93 -12.24
N ASN A 84 0.92 -7.63 -12.01
CA ASN A 84 1.59 -7.01 -10.87
C ASN A 84 0.75 -7.08 -9.59
N ILE A 85 -0.58 -7.13 -9.69
CA ILE A 85 -1.45 -7.36 -8.53
C ILE A 85 -1.25 -8.80 -8.03
N ALA A 86 -1.13 -9.77 -8.93
CA ALA A 86 -0.89 -11.18 -8.61
C ALA A 86 0.44 -11.42 -7.84
N LYS A 87 1.43 -10.53 -7.98
CA LYS A 87 2.69 -10.58 -7.18
C LYS A 87 2.47 -10.30 -5.69
N GLY A 88 1.26 -9.90 -5.28
CA GLY A 88 0.88 -9.72 -3.87
C GLY A 88 1.58 -8.56 -3.18
N LYS A 89 1.77 -8.67 -1.85
CA LYS A 89 2.26 -7.59 -0.97
C LYS A 89 3.62 -6.99 -1.36
N MET A 90 4.39 -7.66 -2.22
CA MET A 90 5.69 -7.13 -2.72
C MET A 90 5.55 -6.17 -3.89
N SER A 91 4.33 -5.93 -4.38
CA SER A 91 4.04 -5.09 -5.54
C SER A 91 3.34 -3.79 -5.18
N ALA A 92 3.77 -2.69 -5.81
CA ALA A 92 3.10 -1.40 -5.69
C ALA A 92 1.67 -1.43 -6.26
N ALA A 93 1.42 -2.23 -7.30
CA ALA A 93 0.10 -2.35 -7.91
C ALA A 93 -0.89 -3.04 -6.98
N TYR A 94 -0.47 -4.06 -6.22
CA TYR A 94 -1.30 -4.71 -5.20
C TYR A 94 -1.73 -3.71 -4.11
N TRP A 95 -0.81 -2.87 -3.64
CA TRP A 95 -1.14 -1.87 -2.63
C TRP A 95 -2.02 -0.74 -3.17
N ALA A 96 -1.78 -0.32 -4.42
CA ALA A 96 -2.64 0.63 -5.10
C ALA A 96 -4.04 0.05 -5.29
N ASP A 97 -4.18 -1.20 -5.71
CA ASP A 97 -5.47 -1.89 -5.83
C ASP A 97 -6.18 -1.90 -4.48
N LYS A 98 -5.55 -2.44 -3.45
CA LYS A 98 -6.15 -2.59 -2.11
C LYS A 98 -6.59 -1.27 -1.45
N VAL A 99 -5.86 -0.17 -1.69
CA VAL A 99 -6.06 1.10 -0.98
C VAL A 99 -6.81 2.12 -1.82
N LYS A 100 -6.66 2.12 -3.15
CA LYS A 100 -7.15 3.18 -4.03
C LYS A 100 -8.15 2.73 -5.10
N TRP A 101 -8.30 1.44 -5.36
CA TRP A 101 -9.19 0.88 -6.39
C TRP A 101 -10.10 -0.20 -5.81
#